data_AF-A0A3E1BGP2-F1
#
_entry.id   AF-A0A3E1BGP2-F1
#
_cell.length_a   1.000
_cell.length_b   1.000
_cell.length_c   1.000
_cell.angle_alpha   90.00
_cell.angle_beta   90.00
_cell.angle_gamma   90.00
#
_symmetry.space_group_name_H-M   'P 1'
#
loop_
_entity.id
_entity.type
_entity.pdbx_description
1 polymer ?
#
loop_
_entity_poly.entity_id
_entity_poly.type
_entity_poly.pdbx_seq_one_letter_code
_entity_poly.pdbx_strand_id
1 'polypeptide(L)'
;MQIPENVQVAVDMLFKENATWPELIKQIRIMSKADIFTAEKIALSHQGWRRRCNYWINHDRDCKKQAVWHIKHHGPNSLIAIVGEKLVITSPSIA
;
A
#
# COMPACT_ATOMS: atom_id res chain seq x y z
N MET A 1 0.25 -12.73 9.73
CA MET A 1 1.61 -12.83 9.08
C MET A 1 2.67 -11.97 9.78
N GLN A 2 3.85 -12.49 10.15
CA GLN A 2 4.95 -11.65 10.65
C GLN A 2 5.72 -11.06 9.47
N ILE A 3 5.86 -9.73 9.41
CA ILE A 3 6.69 -9.05 8.39
C ILE A 3 8.15 -9.16 8.84
N PRO A 4 9.06 -9.72 8.01
CA PRO A 4 10.47 -9.82 8.36
C PRO A 4 11.06 -8.45 8.74
N GLU A 5 11.88 -8.41 9.78
CA GLU A 5 12.46 -7.16 10.32
C GLU A 5 13.24 -6.38 9.25
N ASN A 6 14.03 -7.07 8.43
CA ASN A 6 14.77 -6.47 7.32
C ASN A 6 13.85 -5.78 6.29
N VAL A 7 12.64 -6.30 6.08
CA VAL A 7 11.64 -5.70 5.19
C VAL A 7 11.04 -4.44 5.82
N GLN A 8 10.76 -4.46 7.13
CA GLN A 8 10.25 -3.27 7.84
C GLN A 8 11.27 -2.12 7.77
N VAL A 9 12.54 -2.41 8.04
CA VAL A 9 13.63 -1.43 7.95
C VAL A 9 13.75 -0.85 6.53
N ALA A 10 13.61 -1.68 5.49
CA ALA A 10 13.62 -1.20 4.10
C ALA A 10 12.43 -0.29 3.78
N VAL A 11 11.23 -0.61 4.27
CA VAL A 11 10.02 0.21 4.08
C VAL A 11 10.20 1.60 4.71
N ASP A 12 10.79 1.66 5.91
CA ASP A 12 11.07 2.90 6.63
C ASP A 12 12.13 3.75 5.92
N MET A 13 13.21 3.13 5.44
CA MET A 13 14.27 3.83 4.71
C MET A 13 13.74 4.43 3.41
N LEU A 14 13.02 3.63 2.60
CA LEU A 14 12.43 4.10 1.34
C LEU A 14 11.40 5.20 1.56
N PHE A 15 10.69 5.20 2.70
CA PHE A 15 9.82 6.32 3.05
C PHE A 15 10.62 7.61 3.27
N LYS A 16 11.71 7.54 4.05
CA LYS A 16 12.59 8.68 4.37
C LYS A 16 13.27 9.24 3.11
N GLU A 17 13.64 8.37 2.19
CA GLU A 17 14.27 8.74 0.91
C GLU A 17 13.27 9.31 -0.11
N ASN A 18 11.97 9.39 0.22
CA ASN A 18 10.91 9.78 -0.70
C ASN A 18 10.88 8.95 -1.99
N ALA A 19 11.14 7.65 -1.86
CA ALA A 19 11.01 6.72 -2.97
C ALA A 19 9.60 6.78 -3.60
N THR A 20 9.48 6.30 -4.82
CA THR A 20 8.19 6.17 -5.50
C THR A 20 7.46 4.91 -5.03
N TRP A 21 6.13 4.88 -5.22
CA TRP A 21 5.33 3.68 -4.92
C TRP A 21 5.80 2.43 -5.69
N PRO A 22 6.10 2.48 -7.01
CA PRO A 22 6.61 1.33 -7.73
C PRO A 22 7.95 0.80 -7.19
N GLU A 23 8.87 1.68 -6.78
CA GLU A 23 10.15 1.30 -6.18
C GLU A 23 9.95 0.58 -4.85
N LEU A 24 9.08 1.11 -3.98
CA LEU A 24 8.71 0.47 -2.72
C LEU A 24 8.19 -0.96 -2.94
N ILE A 25 7.19 -1.11 -3.81
CA ILE A 25 6.58 -2.42 -4.09
C ILE A 25 7.61 -3.38 -4.69
N LYS A 26 8.46 -2.90 -5.61
CA LYS A 26 9.53 -3.72 -6.19
C LYS A 26 10.49 -4.25 -5.11
N GLN A 27 10.95 -3.40 -4.19
CA GLN A 27 11.88 -3.80 -3.16
C GLN A 27 11.26 -4.76 -2.15
N ILE A 28 10.03 -4.51 -1.73
CA ILE A 28 9.31 -5.45 -0.85
C ILE A 28 9.21 -6.83 -1.51
N ARG A 29 8.81 -6.90 -2.79
CA ARG A 29 8.71 -8.17 -3.52
C ARG A 29 10.03 -8.90 -3.64
N ILE A 30 11.13 -8.20 -3.90
CA ILE A 30 12.47 -8.81 -3.97
C ILE A 30 12.88 -9.38 -2.62
N MET A 31 12.70 -8.62 -1.53
CA MET A 31 13.17 -9.01 -0.20
C MET A 31 12.32 -10.09 0.46
N SER A 32 11.01 -10.05 0.26
CA SER A 32 10.04 -10.96 0.90
C SER A 32 9.56 -12.10 -0.01
N LYS A 33 9.94 -12.09 -1.29
CA LYS A 33 9.39 -12.99 -2.33
C LYS A 33 7.86 -12.95 -2.41
N ALA A 34 7.26 -11.84 -1.98
CA ALA A 34 5.82 -11.63 -1.98
C ALA A 34 5.25 -11.43 -3.40
N ASP A 35 3.99 -11.82 -3.56
CA ASP A 35 3.18 -11.34 -4.68
C ASP A 35 2.88 -9.83 -4.54
N ILE A 36 2.25 -9.26 -5.57
CA ILE A 36 1.95 -7.82 -5.60
C ILE A 36 1.05 -7.43 -4.42
N PHE A 37 -0.01 -8.19 -4.19
CA PHE A 37 -1.01 -7.87 -3.17
C PHE A 37 -0.44 -7.95 -1.74
N THR A 38 0.40 -8.93 -1.47
CA THR A 38 1.11 -9.07 -0.20
C THR A 38 2.13 -7.95 -0.02
N ALA A 39 2.82 -7.53 -1.09
CA ALA A 39 3.72 -6.40 -1.04
C ALA A 39 2.99 -5.08 -0.74
N GLU A 40 1.80 -4.88 -1.30
CA GLU A 40 0.93 -3.74 -0.98
C GLU A 40 0.48 -3.76 0.48
N LYS A 41 0.09 -4.92 1.01
CA LYS A 41 -0.23 -5.08 2.45
C LYS A 41 0.95 -4.68 3.35
N ILE A 42 2.15 -5.14 3.01
CA ILE A 42 3.37 -4.80 3.76
C ILE A 42 3.63 -3.29 3.67
N ALA A 43 3.60 -2.70 2.48
CA ALA A 43 3.79 -1.26 2.29
C ALA A 43 2.78 -0.43 3.09
N LEU A 44 1.50 -0.80 3.06
CA LEU A 44 0.42 -0.09 3.73
C LEU A 44 0.33 -0.38 5.23
N SER A 45 1.11 -1.33 5.76
CA SER A 45 1.29 -1.49 7.21
C SER A 45 2.01 -0.29 7.83
N HIS A 46 2.90 0.36 7.06
CA HIS A 46 3.62 1.56 7.49
C HIS A 46 2.74 2.82 7.42
N GLN A 47 2.65 3.55 8.54
CA GLN A 47 1.71 4.67 8.69
C GLN A 47 2.00 5.83 7.74
N GLY A 48 3.28 6.15 7.50
CA GLY A 48 3.67 7.25 6.61
C GLY A 48 3.26 6.99 5.16
N TRP A 49 3.49 5.75 4.70
CA TRP A 49 3.07 5.31 3.36
C TRP A 49 1.55 5.31 3.24
N ARG A 50 0.84 4.82 4.26
CA ARG A 50 -0.62 4.86 4.29
C ARG A 50 -1.18 6.28 4.14
N ARG A 51 -0.62 7.25 4.88
CA ARG A 51 -1.03 8.66 4.78
C ARG A 51 -0.75 9.23 3.38
N ARG A 52 0.42 8.92 2.80
CA ARG A 52 0.81 9.38 1.46
C ARG A 52 -0.07 8.77 0.36
N CYS A 53 -0.36 7.47 0.43
CA CYS A 53 -1.30 6.81 -0.47
C CYS A 53 -2.72 7.38 -0.35
N ASN A 54 -3.22 7.61 0.87
CA ASN A 54 -4.51 8.27 1.08
C ASN A 54 -4.58 9.65 0.41
N TYR A 55 -3.50 10.42 0.45
CA TYR A 55 -3.42 11.68 -0.27
C TYR A 55 -3.50 11.45 -1.79
N TRP A 56 -2.64 10.59 -2.35
CA TRP A 56 -2.58 10.33 -3.80
C TRP A 56 -3.88 9.81 -4.39
N ILE A 57 -4.53 8.80 -3.78
CA ILE A 57 -5.77 8.22 -4.32
C ILE A 57 -6.95 9.19 -4.36
N ASN A 58 -6.89 10.28 -3.57
CA ASN A 58 -7.94 11.31 -3.55
C ASN A 58 -7.60 12.54 -4.40
N HIS A 59 -6.32 12.82 -4.67
CA HIS A 59 -5.89 14.05 -5.35
C HIS A 59 -5.31 13.82 -6.75
N ASP A 60 -4.79 12.62 -7.04
CA ASP A 60 -4.28 12.25 -8.36
C ASP A 60 -5.30 11.39 -9.12
N ARG A 61 -5.59 11.77 -10.36
CA ARG A 61 -6.65 11.12 -11.17
C ARG A 61 -6.28 9.68 -11.53
N ASP A 62 -5.03 9.39 -11.79
CA ASP A 62 -4.59 8.05 -12.19
C ASP A 62 -4.46 7.14 -10.97
N CYS A 63 -3.99 7.66 -9.83
CA CYS A 63 -4.07 6.95 -8.55
C CYS A 63 -5.52 6.65 -8.16
N LYS A 64 -6.45 7.60 -8.38
CA LYS A 64 -7.88 7.38 -8.12
C LYS A 64 -8.46 6.25 -8.98
N LYS A 65 -8.11 6.20 -10.27
CA LYS A 65 -8.54 5.09 -11.16
C LYS A 65 -7.98 3.75 -10.68
N GLN A 66 -6.70 3.70 -10.32
CA GLN A 66 -6.08 2.48 -9.80
C GLN A 66 -6.73 2.03 -8.50
N ALA A 67 -7.06 2.95 -7.59
CA ALA A 67 -7.76 2.64 -6.35
C ALA A 67 -9.17 2.07 -6.58
N VAL A 68 -9.93 2.64 -7.51
CA VAL A 68 -11.25 2.10 -7.90
C VAL A 68 -11.12 0.73 -8.55
N TRP A 69 -10.11 0.53 -9.41
CA TRP A 69 -9.82 -0.77 -10.01
C TRP A 69 -9.47 -1.81 -8.94
N HIS A 70 -8.65 -1.44 -7.94
CA HIS A 70 -8.29 -2.29 -6.81
C HIS A 70 -9.52 -2.74 -6.04
N ILE A 71 -10.45 -1.83 -5.74
CA ILE A 71 -11.74 -2.17 -5.10
C ILE A 71 -12.52 -3.17 -5.97
N LYS A 72 -12.62 -2.93 -7.28
CA LYS A 72 -13.36 -3.79 -8.19
C LYS A 72 -12.77 -5.20 -8.30
N HIS A 73 -11.44 -5.32 -8.34
CA HIS A 73 -10.76 -6.60 -8.51
C HIS A 73 -10.66 -7.42 -7.22
N HIS A 74 -10.40 -6.77 -6.09
CA HIS A 74 -10.20 -7.47 -4.81
C HIS A 74 -11.49 -7.58 -3.98
N GLY A 75 -12.53 -6.80 -4.30
CA GLY A 75 -13.84 -6.86 -3.65
C GLY A 75 -13.71 -6.76 -2.12
N PRO A 76 -14.22 -7.74 -1.35
CA PRO A 76 -14.10 -7.77 0.10
C PRO A 76 -12.65 -7.76 0.64
N ASN A 77 -11.69 -8.21 -0.17
CA ASN A 77 -10.27 -8.23 0.19
C ASN A 77 -9.56 -6.91 -0.14
N SER A 78 -10.26 -5.90 -0.65
CA SER A 78 -9.65 -4.62 -0.99
C SER A 78 -8.99 -3.97 0.23
N LEU A 79 -7.77 -3.43 0.02
CA LEU A 79 -7.05 -2.60 0.99
C LEU A 79 -7.56 -1.15 1.01
N ILE A 80 -8.58 -0.87 0.20
CA ILE A 80 -9.18 0.44 0.01
C ILE A 80 -10.69 0.29 0.19
N ALA A 81 -11.28 1.18 0.99
CA ALA A 81 -12.71 1.32 1.16
C ALA A 81 -13.18 2.70 0.70
N ILE A 82 -14.46 2.81 0.36
CA ILE A 82 -15.12 4.09 0.13
C ILE A 82 -15.80 4.49 1.44
N VAL A 83 -15.43 5.65 1.98
CA VAL A 83 -16.02 6.23 3.19
C VAL A 83 -16.60 7.59 2.83
N GLY A 84 -17.92 7.66 2.72
CA GLY A 84 -18.59 8.81 2.11
C GLY A 84 -18.16 8.97 0.66
N GLU A 85 -17.56 10.11 0.33
CA GLU A 85 -17.07 10.41 -1.03
C GLU A 85 -15.56 10.17 -1.21
N LYS A 86 -14.85 9.73 -0.14
CA LYS A 86 -13.40 9.58 -0.14
C LYS A 86 -12.99 8.12 -0.22
N LEU A 87 -11.86 7.89 -0.89
CA LEU A 87 -11.15 6.61 -0.87
C LEU A 87 -10.24 6.59 0.36
N VAL A 88 -10.30 5.51 1.14
CA VAL A 88 -9.53 5.37 2.37
C VAL A 88 -8.82 4.03 2.37
N ILE A 89 -7.50 4.06 2.56
CA ILE A 89 -6.72 2.85 2.82
C ILE A 89 -7.15 2.28 4.18
N THR A 90 -7.68 1.06 4.17
CA THR A 90 -8.03 0.33 5.39
C THR A 90 -6.75 -0.16 6.05
N SER A 91 -6.72 -0.19 7.39
CA SER A 91 -5.63 -0.88 8.09
C SER A 91 -5.68 -2.35 7.64
N PRO A 92 -4.65 -2.87 6.94
CA PRO A 92 -4.66 -4.27 6.57
C PRO A 92 -4.70 -5.07 7.88
N SER A 93 -5.75 -5.87 8.09
CA SER A 93 -5.73 -6.87 9.15
C SER A 93 -4.67 -7.89 8.75
N ILE A 94 -3.59 -7.91 9.50
CA ILE A 94 -2.54 -8.91 9.35
C ILE A 94 -3.01 -10.15 10.12
N ALA A 95 -4.10 -10.78 9.64
CA ALA A 95 -4.49 -12.10 10.13
C ALA A 95 -3.41 -13.14 9.76
#